data_AF-A0A233S1X9-F1
#
_entry.id   AF-A0A233S1X9-F1
#
_cell.length_a   1.000
_cell.length_b   1.000
_cell.length_c   1.000
_cell.angle_alpha   90.00
_cell.angle_beta   90.00
_cell.angle_gamma   90.00
#
_symmetry.space_group_name_H-M   'P 1'
#
loop_
_entity.id
_entity.type
_entity.pdbx_description
1 polymer ?
#
loop_
_entity_poly.entity_id
_entity_poly.type
_entity_poly.pdbx_seq_one_letter_code
_entity_poly.pdbx_strand_id
1 'polypeptide(L)'
;MHVWPGVPAGRAGGELLGRGALFSKSGRISVHSMMRGPEGQWLVLEGPGLYGVRVYRFGSGPAAPARRDEAVRRIGDGEDIEMPTDLESYVIDMW
;
A
#
# COMPACT_ATOMS: atom_id res chain seq x y z
N MET A 1 3.51 -2.01 -3.78
CA MET A 1 4.19 -3.16 -3.14
C MET A 1 5.53 -3.34 -3.85
N HIS A 2 6.61 -3.62 -3.12
CA HIS A 2 7.96 -3.74 -3.69
C HIS A 2 8.63 -5.02 -3.20
N VAL A 3 9.37 -5.69 -4.09
CA VAL A 3 10.20 -6.84 -3.77
C VAL A 3 11.66 -6.42 -3.93
N TRP A 4 12.45 -6.68 -2.91
CA TRP A 4 13.86 -6.33 -2.83
C TRP A 4 14.71 -7.60 -2.80
N PRO A 5 15.94 -7.58 -3.34
CA PRO A 5 16.84 -8.74 -3.28
C PRO A 5 17.39 -9.04 -1.86
N GLY A 6 17.01 -8.25 -0.86
CA GLY A 6 17.44 -8.36 0.53
C GLY A 6 16.71 -7.35 1.43
N VAL A 7 17.00 -7.36 2.73
CA VAL A 7 16.30 -6.52 3.72
C VAL A 7 16.44 -5.04 3.35
N PRO A 8 15.36 -4.34 2.96
CA PRO A 8 15.44 -2.93 2.63
C PRO A 8 15.64 -2.08 3.89
N ALA A 9 16.24 -0.91 3.70
CA ALA A 9 16.27 0.13 4.74
C ALA A 9 14.84 0.53 5.13
N GLY A 10 14.66 0.99 6.37
CA GLY A 10 13.37 1.54 6.80
C GLY A 10 12.99 2.76 5.98
N ARG A 11 11.71 2.92 5.64
CA ARG A 11 11.25 4.09 4.90
C ARG A 11 11.09 5.30 5.82
N ALA A 12 11.78 6.39 5.49
CA ALA A 12 11.62 7.66 6.18
C ALA A 12 10.22 8.25 5.91
N GLY A 13 9.59 8.82 6.95
CA GLY A 13 8.26 9.44 6.85
C GLY A 13 7.08 8.47 6.82
N GLY A 14 7.33 7.16 6.86
CA GLY A 14 6.30 6.13 6.96
C GLY A 14 6.19 5.58 8.37
N GLU A 15 4.97 5.44 8.87
CA GLU A 15 4.70 4.75 10.13
C GLU A 15 4.73 3.23 9.90
N LEU A 16 5.61 2.52 10.61
CA LEU A 16 5.66 1.07 10.54
C LEU A 16 4.45 0.48 11.29
N LEU A 17 3.53 -0.15 10.55
CA LEU A 17 2.37 -0.82 11.13
C LEU A 17 2.68 -2.25 11.58
N GLY A 18 3.63 -2.91 10.91
CA GLY A 18 3.97 -4.28 11.24
C GLY A 18 5.13 -4.85 10.43
N ARG A 19 5.71 -5.92 10.97
CA ARG A 19 6.75 -6.73 10.32
C ARG A 19 6.53 -8.21 10.60
N GLY A 20 6.89 -9.06 9.66
CA GLY A 20 6.74 -10.50 9.82
C GLY A 20 7.43 -11.30 8.72
N ALA A 21 7.13 -12.59 8.70
CA ALA A 21 7.52 -13.49 7.61
C ALA A 21 6.26 -14.06 6.97
N LEU A 22 6.28 -14.20 5.65
CA LEU A 22 5.20 -14.74 4.85
C LEU A 22 5.73 -15.93 4.04
N PHE A 23 5.16 -17.11 4.26
CA PHE A 23 5.45 -18.26 3.42
C PHE A 23 4.46 -18.32 2.25
N SER A 24 4.98 -18.32 1.02
CA SER A 24 4.19 -18.54 -0.19
C SER A 24 4.56 -19.87 -0.85
N LYS A 25 3.58 -20.75 -1.02
CA LYS A 25 3.77 -22.03 -1.70
C LYS A 25 3.79 -21.90 -3.23
N SER A 26 3.12 -20.88 -3.77
CA SER A 26 2.93 -20.70 -5.22
C SER A 26 3.86 -19.63 -5.82
N GLY A 27 4.51 -18.83 -5.00
CA GLY A 27 5.22 -17.62 -5.45
C GLY A 27 4.26 -16.56 -6.00
N ARG A 28 2.98 -16.58 -5.64
CA ARG A 28 1.99 -15.57 -6.05
C ARG A 28 1.26 -15.03 -4.83
N ILE A 29 1.14 -13.70 -4.74
CA ILE A 29 0.45 -13.00 -3.67
C ILE A 29 -0.53 -12.00 -4.29
N SER A 30 -1.68 -11.81 -3.67
CA SER A 30 -2.55 -10.66 -3.93
C SER A 30 -2.85 -9.94 -2.62
N VAL A 31 -3.04 -8.63 -2.71
CA VAL A 31 -3.32 -7.76 -1.56
C VAL A 31 -4.69 -7.14 -1.75
N HIS A 32 -5.64 -7.49 -0.89
CA HIS A 32 -7.03 -7.03 -0.97
C HIS A 32 -7.36 -6.13 0.22
N SER A 33 -8.20 -5.11 -0.01
CA SER A 33 -8.82 -4.36 1.08
C SER A 33 -10.13 -5.03 1.49
N MET A 34 -10.31 -5.31 2.79
CA MET A 34 -11.52 -5.94 3.31
C MET A 34 -12.75 -5.02 3.30
N MET A 35 -12.54 -3.69 3.18
CA MET A 35 -13.62 -2.69 3.24
C MET A 35 -13.93 -2.09 1.86
N ARG A 36 -14.40 -2.93 0.92
CA ARG A 36 -14.83 -2.52 -0.44
C ARG A 36 -13.75 -1.81 -1.28
N GLY A 37 -12.50 -2.25 -1.20
CA GLY A 37 -11.51 -1.86 -2.19
C GLY A 37 -11.67 -2.65 -3.50
N PRO A 38 -11.08 -2.19 -4.61
CA PRO A 38 -10.97 -3.00 -5.82
C PRO A 38 -10.25 -4.32 -5.51
N GLU A 39 -10.50 -5.36 -6.33
CA GLU A 39 -9.72 -6.59 -6.24
C GLU A 39 -8.22 -6.29 -6.27
N GLY A 40 -7.51 -6.91 -5.34
CA GLY A 40 -6.07 -6.79 -5.23
C GLY A 40 -5.37 -7.25 -6.49
N GLN A 41 -4.45 -6.43 -7.00
CA GLN A 41 -3.57 -6.84 -8.07
C GLN A 41 -2.68 -8.00 -7.60
N TRP A 42 -2.47 -8.97 -8.49
CA TRP A 42 -1.56 -10.08 -8.24
C TRP A 42 -0.11 -9.65 -8.46
N LEU A 43 0.74 -9.99 -7.50
CA LEU A 43 2.19 -9.93 -7.62
C LEU A 43 2.73 -11.35 -7.76
N VAL A 44 3.58 -11.54 -8.77
CA VAL A 44 4.39 -12.76 -8.93
C VAL A 44 5.74 -12.52 -8.27
N LEU A 45 6.12 -13.41 -7.37
CA LEU A 45 7.41 -13.45 -6.68
C LEU A 45 8.41 -14.30 -7.47
N GLU A 46 9.66 -14.31 -7.03
CA GLU A 46 10.72 -15.15 -7.61
C GLU A 46 10.42 -16.66 -7.53
N GLY A 47 9.59 -17.09 -6.58
CA GLY A 47 9.13 -18.47 -6.49
C GLY A 47 8.46 -18.80 -5.16
N PRO A 48 8.22 -20.09 -4.88
CA PRO A 48 7.83 -20.55 -3.56
C PRO A 48 8.93 -20.27 -2.53
N GLY A 49 8.57 -19.79 -1.33
CA GLY A 49 9.56 -19.48 -0.32
C GLY A 49 9.02 -18.74 0.89
N LEU A 50 9.93 -18.49 1.85
CA LEU A 50 9.70 -17.62 2.99
C LEU A 50 10.24 -16.23 2.67
N TYR A 51 9.39 -15.22 2.81
CA TYR A 51 9.70 -13.83 2.53
C TYR A 51 9.61 -13.00 3.79
N GLY A 52 10.51 -12.04 3.97
CA GLY A 52 10.33 -10.99 4.95
C GLY A 52 9.31 -9.97 4.46
N VAL A 53 8.50 -9.42 5.36
CA VAL A 53 7.53 -8.38 5.01
C VAL A 53 7.53 -7.24 6.03
N ARG A 54 7.37 -6.01 5.54
CA ARG A 54 7.07 -4.82 6.34
C ARG A 54 5.94 -4.04 5.70
N VAL A 55 5.07 -3.50 6.53
CA VAL A 55 3.94 -2.65 6.10
C VAL A 55 4.07 -1.28 6.73
N TYR A 56 4.06 -0.25 5.89
CA TYR A 56 4.14 1.15 6.27
C TYR A 56 2.87 1.88 5.89
N ARG A 57 2.49 2.86 6.70
CA ARG A 57 1.45 3.84 6.41
C ARG A 57 2.07 5.21 6.17
N PHE A 58 1.60 5.89 5.13
CA PHE A 58 1.96 7.26 4.77
C PHE A 58 0.69 8.11 4.64
N GLY A 59 0.81 9.43 4.80
CA GLY A 59 -0.29 10.37 4.52
C GLY A 59 -1.38 10.47 5.60
N SER A 60 -1.27 9.73 6.72
CA SER A 60 -2.26 9.74 7.80
C SER A 60 -2.10 10.94 8.75
N GLY A 61 -2.42 12.14 8.26
CA GLY A 61 -2.68 13.31 9.10
C GLY A 61 -4.19 13.57 9.26
N PRO A 62 -4.64 14.27 10.30
CA PRO A 62 -6.08 14.55 10.53
C PRO A 62 -6.76 15.30 9.37
N ALA A 63 -5.99 15.95 8.49
CA ALA A 63 -6.50 16.64 7.31
C ALA A 63 -6.68 15.74 6.07
N ALA A 64 -6.15 14.51 6.07
CA ALA A 64 -6.19 13.64 4.88
C ALA A 64 -7.61 13.15 4.51
N PRO A 65 -8.49 12.79 5.47
CA PRO A 65 -9.89 12.50 5.16
C PRO A 65 -10.62 13.70 4.55
N ALA A 66 -10.42 14.90 5.11
CA ALA A 66 -11.05 16.13 4.60
C ALA A 66 -10.59 16.47 3.17
N ARG A 67 -9.29 16.34 2.89
CA ARG A 67 -8.73 16.52 1.53
C ARG A 67 -9.27 15.49 0.54
N ARG A 68 -9.47 14.25 0.97
CA ARG A 68 -10.13 13.21 0.16
C ARG A 68 -11.56 13.59 -0.20
N ASP A 69 -12.35 13.94 0.81
CA ASP A 69 -13.77 14.22 0.63
C ASP A 69 -13.98 15.45 -0.26
N GLU A 70 -13.11 16.46 -0.12
CA GLU A 70 -13.08 17.63 -0.99
C GLU A 70 -12.71 17.27 -2.44
N ALA A 71 -11.67 16.44 -2.65
CA ALA A 71 -11.28 16.00 -3.98
C ALA A 71 -12.39 15.17 -4.66
N VAL A 72 -13.03 14.26 -3.93
CA VAL A 72 -14.16 13.47 -4.42
C VAL A 72 -15.34 14.37 -4.80
N ARG A 73 -15.64 15.39 -3.99
CA ARG A 73 -16.70 16.37 -4.31
C ARG A 73 -16.41 17.09 -5.63
N ARG A 74 -15.19 17.60 -5.80
CA ARG A 74 -14.78 18.36 -6.99
C ARG A 74 -14.77 17.51 -8.26
N ILE A 75 -14.36 16.25 -8.18
CA ILE A 75 -14.48 15.29 -9.29
C ILE A 75 -15.95 15.01 -9.62
N GLY A 76 -16.81 14.86 -8.61
CA GLY A 76 -18.26 14.72 -8.80
C GLY A 76 -18.91 15.94 -9.46
N ASP A 77 -18.36 17.13 -9.21
CA ASP A 77 -18.76 18.39 -9.84
C ASP A 77 -18.19 18.54 -11.29
N GLY A 78 -17.43 17.56 -11.78
CA GLY A 78 -16.87 17.54 -13.13
C GLY A 78 -15.55 18.30 -13.30
N GLU A 79 -14.89 18.66 -12.19
CA GLU A 79 -13.55 19.25 -12.26
C GLU A 79 -12.50 18.19 -12.55
N ASP A 80 -11.62 18.47 -13.51
CA ASP A 80 -10.49 17.61 -13.86
C ASP A 80 -9.32 17.91 -12.91
N ILE A 81 -9.37 17.29 -11.73
CA ILE A 81 -8.33 17.41 -10.70
C ILE A 81 -7.64 16.08 -10.46
N GLU A 82 -6.33 16.14 -10.25
CA GLU A 82 -5.55 14.96 -9.86
C GLU A 82 -5.83 14.62 -8.39
N MET A 83 -6.10 13.34 -8.12
CA MET A 83 -6.43 12.90 -6.77
C MET A 83 -5.23 13.14 -5.84
N PRO A 84 -5.42 13.78 -4.66
CA PRO A 84 -4.31 14.14 -3.80
C PRO A 84 -3.43 12.93 -3.46
N THR A 85 -2.12 13.03 -3.66
CA THR A 85 -1.17 11.96 -3.34
C THR A 85 -0.88 11.84 -1.83
N ASP A 86 -1.43 12.77 -1.05
CA ASP A 86 -1.35 12.84 0.42
C ASP A 86 -2.52 12.13 1.12
N LEU A 87 -3.25 11.30 0.36
CA LEU A 87 -4.16 10.29 0.87
C LEU A 87 -3.39 9.20 1.61
N GLU A 88 -4.06 8.59 2.58
CA GLU A 88 -3.51 7.47 3.33
C GLU A 88 -3.09 6.35 2.36
N SER A 89 -1.80 6.06 2.32
CA SER A 89 -1.23 5.06 1.42
C SER A 89 -0.45 4.03 2.21
N TYR A 90 -0.52 2.79 1.74
CA TYR A 90 0.10 1.65 2.38
C TYR A 90 1.21 1.12 1.47
N VAL A 91 2.42 1.05 2.03
CA VAL A 91 3.57 0.49 1.31
C VAL A 91 3.96 -0.82 1.96
N ILE A 92 3.98 -1.87 1.15
CA ILE A 92 4.43 -3.21 1.53
C ILE A 92 5.78 -3.44 0.88
N ASP A 93 6.81 -3.65 1.70
CA ASP A 93 8.14 -4.07 1.26
C ASP A 93 8.33 -5.55 1.59
N MET A 94 8.79 -6.33 0.61
CA MET A 94 9.12 -7.74 0.70
C MET A 94 10.56 -8.01 0.27
N TRP A 95 11.17 -9.07 0.79
CA TRP A 95 12.48 -9.56 0.39
C TRP A 95 12.67 -11.04 0.74
#